data_AF-A0AAN9BDN2-F1
#
_entry.id   AF-A0AAN9BDN2-F1
#
_cell.length_a   1.000
_cell.length_b   1.000
_cell.length_c   1.000
_cell.angle_alpha   90.00
_cell.angle_beta   90.00
_cell.angle_gamma   90.00
#
_symmetry.space_group_name_H-M   'P 1'
#
loop_
_entity.id
_entity.type
_entity.pdbx_description
1 polymer ?
#
loop_
_entity_poly.entity_id
_entity_poly.type
_entity_poly.pdbx_seq_one_letter_code
_entity_poly.pdbx_strand_id
1 'polypeptide(L)'
;MPRLSPEQRQQAIGRLDAGQSVQQVSRAFGVNVTTVYRLQQRFHATNRTCDLPRCGRPRVTTARQDRHLVHQHQRDPFETAANTARNTIGVHGQPVSARTVRRRLGGQNLVNRRPARRPVLTAQHRVDRLAWAQQHAHWRHRDWCRVLCSDEKRFCLDPGDGRVRIWRRHGQRFANRNILQHDRWRGASVMIWGAIVAISEWGLSSFRTSAKAVGMVSMQSATSIKSCVPMWFHLSRGNGTAFSSKTMPVPILHVLPRSSCVTTTSTSFLILLDLRISTQSNTFGT
;
A
#
# COMPACT_ATOMS: atom_id res chain seq x y z
N MET A 1 9.14 -50.75 18.76
CA MET A 1 8.20 -51.06 19.87
C MET A 1 6.91 -50.28 19.64
N PRO A 2 5.75 -50.94 19.70
CA PRO A 2 4.46 -50.28 19.50
C PRO A 2 4.17 -49.29 20.64
N ARG A 3 3.65 -48.10 20.29
CA ARG A 3 3.27 -47.06 21.25
C ARG A 3 1.79 -47.22 21.58
N LEU A 4 1.45 -47.29 22.88
CA LEU A 4 0.06 -47.31 23.32
C LEU A 4 -0.67 -46.03 22.88
N SER A 5 -1.85 -46.19 22.29
CA SER A 5 -2.79 -45.09 22.02
C SER A 5 -3.27 -44.46 23.34
N PRO A 6 -3.81 -43.22 23.33
CA PRO A 6 -4.36 -42.59 24.53
C PRO A 6 -5.41 -43.45 25.23
N GLU A 7 -6.30 -44.08 24.46
CA GLU A 7 -7.35 -44.99 24.96
C GLU A 7 -6.75 -46.26 25.56
N GLN A 8 -5.79 -46.88 24.89
CA GLN A 8 -5.09 -48.07 25.40
C GLN A 8 -4.37 -47.79 26.72
N ARG A 9 -3.84 -46.57 26.91
CA ARG A 9 -3.23 -46.19 28.20
C ARG A 9 -4.27 -46.06 29.30
N GLN A 10 -5.46 -45.52 29.01
CA GLN A 10 -6.55 -45.45 29.99
C GLN A 10 -7.05 -46.85 30.36
N GLN A 11 -7.25 -47.72 29.36
CA GLN A 11 -7.63 -49.12 29.59
C GLN A 11 -6.55 -49.88 30.38
N ALA A 12 -5.27 -49.64 30.10
CA ALA A 12 -4.16 -50.25 30.84
C ALA A 12 -4.15 -49.81 32.31
N ILE A 13 -4.38 -48.53 32.60
CA ILE A 13 -4.54 -48.03 33.97
C ILE A 13 -5.77 -48.65 34.64
N GLY A 14 -6.93 -48.66 33.98
CA GLY A 14 -8.15 -49.27 34.55
C GLY A 14 -8.00 -50.77 34.86
N ARG A 15 -7.22 -51.50 34.06
CA ARG A 15 -6.86 -52.90 34.34
C ARG A 15 -5.93 -53.06 35.54
N LEU A 16 -4.98 -52.13 35.73
CA LEU A 16 -4.13 -52.10 36.93
C LEU A 16 -4.95 -51.76 38.18
N ASP A 17 -5.88 -50.82 38.08
CA ASP A 17 -6.79 -50.46 39.18
C ASP A 17 -7.74 -51.62 39.54
N ALA A 18 -8.11 -52.46 38.56
CA ALA A 18 -8.84 -53.70 38.77
C ALA A 18 -7.98 -54.85 39.36
N GLY A 19 -6.72 -54.60 39.74
CA GLY A 19 -5.83 -55.55 40.39
C GLY A 19 -5.05 -56.49 39.46
N GLN A 20 -5.07 -56.26 38.13
CA GLN A 20 -4.23 -57.05 37.21
C GLN A 20 -2.75 -56.72 37.39
N SER A 21 -1.88 -57.73 37.24
CA SER A 21 -0.44 -57.51 37.33
C SER A 21 0.11 -56.78 36.10
N VAL A 22 1.20 -56.02 36.29
CA VAL A 22 1.89 -55.31 35.20
C VAL A 22 2.28 -56.25 34.05
N GLN A 23 2.61 -57.52 34.37
CA GLN A 23 2.93 -58.55 33.37
C GLN A 23 1.70 -58.97 32.55
N GLN A 24 0.54 -59.13 33.18
CA GLN A 24 -0.71 -59.46 32.48
C GLN A 24 -1.13 -58.34 31.53
N VAL A 25 -1.06 -57.09 32.00
CA VAL A 25 -1.36 -55.91 31.18
C VAL A 25 -0.36 -55.78 30.02
N SER A 26 0.93 -56.01 30.27
CA SER A 26 1.97 -56.04 29.24
C SER A 26 1.69 -57.07 28.14
N ARG A 27 1.33 -58.30 28.51
CA ARG A 27 0.95 -59.37 27.57
C ARG A 27 -0.32 -59.01 26.78
N ALA A 28 -1.33 -58.45 27.45
CA ALA A 28 -2.60 -58.09 26.82
C ALA A 28 -2.46 -57.01 25.73
N PHE A 29 -1.55 -56.04 25.93
CA PHE A 29 -1.31 -54.96 24.96
C PHE A 29 -0.08 -55.18 24.06
N GLY A 30 0.65 -56.29 24.22
CA GLY A 30 1.85 -56.58 23.42
C GLY A 30 2.99 -55.57 23.59
N VAL A 31 3.09 -54.93 24.76
CA VAL A 31 4.13 -53.93 25.08
C VAL A 31 5.08 -54.44 26.14
N ASN A 32 6.30 -53.92 26.19
CA ASN A 32 7.26 -54.29 27.23
C ASN A 32 6.75 -53.92 28.64
N VAL A 33 6.97 -54.78 29.63
CA VAL A 33 6.59 -54.59 31.05
C VAL A 33 7.03 -53.22 31.59
N THR A 34 8.22 -52.75 31.21
CA THR A 34 8.74 -51.42 31.61
C THR A 34 7.87 -50.25 31.11
N THR A 35 7.18 -50.42 29.99
CA THR A 35 6.28 -49.38 29.45
C THR A 35 5.04 -49.24 30.32
N VAL A 36 4.46 -50.37 30.76
CA VAL A 36 3.30 -50.38 31.68
C VAL A 36 3.72 -49.85 33.05
N TYR A 37 4.89 -50.25 33.55
CA TYR A 37 5.44 -49.74 34.81
C TYR A 37 5.64 -48.21 34.78
N ARG A 38 6.27 -47.68 33.71
CA ARG A 38 6.44 -46.22 33.53
C ARG A 38 5.11 -45.49 33.40
N LEU A 39 4.13 -46.10 32.74
CA LEU A 39 2.77 -45.54 32.62
C LEU A 39 2.10 -45.45 34.00
N GLN A 40 2.16 -46.51 34.80
CA GLN A 40 1.62 -46.56 36.16
C GLN A 40 2.27 -45.51 37.07
N GLN A 41 3.61 -45.45 37.09
CA GLN A 41 4.35 -44.46 37.87
C GLN A 41 3.98 -43.01 37.49
N ARG A 42 3.90 -42.73 36.18
CA ARG A 42 3.48 -41.40 35.70
C ARG A 42 2.04 -41.08 36.08
N PHE A 43 1.15 -42.08 36.03
CA PHE A 43 -0.25 -41.90 36.41
C PHE A 43 -0.39 -41.60 37.90
N HIS A 44 0.29 -42.34 38.79
CA HIS A 44 0.29 -42.02 40.23
C HIS A 44 0.85 -40.62 40.53
N ALA A 45 1.86 -40.16 39.78
CA ALA A 45 2.44 -38.83 39.99
C ALA A 45 1.59 -37.67 39.45
N THR A 46 0.81 -37.87 38.38
CA THR A 46 0.16 -36.77 37.63
C THR A 46 -1.33 -36.93 37.39
N ASN A 47 -1.91 -38.08 37.72
CA ASN A 47 -3.28 -38.51 37.39
C ASN A 47 -3.64 -38.33 35.91
N ARG A 48 -2.65 -38.44 35.02
CA ARG A 48 -2.80 -38.20 33.57
C ARG A 48 -2.12 -39.28 32.74
N THR A 49 -2.83 -39.77 31.72
CA THR A 49 -2.31 -40.73 30.73
C THR A 49 -1.90 -40.08 29.41
N CYS A 50 -2.26 -38.80 29.21
CA CYS A 50 -1.85 -38.01 28.06
C CYS A 50 -0.35 -37.67 28.12
N ASP A 51 0.24 -37.43 26.96
CA ASP A 51 1.63 -36.98 26.91
C ASP A 51 1.71 -35.49 27.20
N LEU A 52 2.69 -35.10 28.01
CA LEU A 52 2.99 -33.69 28.24
C LEU A 52 3.56 -33.06 26.96
N PRO A 53 3.29 -31.78 26.72
CA PRO A 53 3.95 -31.04 25.65
C PRO A 53 5.45 -31.16 25.82
N ARG A 54 6.14 -31.62 24.77
CA ARG A 54 7.60 -31.68 24.77
C ARG A 54 8.17 -30.27 24.67
N CYS A 55 9.27 -30.01 25.36
CA CYS A 55 10.03 -28.78 25.13
C CYS A 55 10.46 -28.74 23.66
N GLY A 56 10.03 -27.71 22.94
CA GLY A 56 10.47 -27.48 21.57
C GLY A 56 11.95 -27.10 21.54
N ARG A 57 12.53 -27.08 20.34
CA ARG A 57 13.90 -26.60 20.13
C ARG A 57 14.04 -25.16 20.68
N PRO A 58 15.09 -24.88 21.48
CA PRO A 58 15.36 -23.52 21.95
C PRO A 58 15.46 -22.52 20.80
N ARG A 59 15.09 -21.27 21.07
CA ARG A 59 15.13 -20.20 20.08
C ARG A 59 16.56 -19.72 19.87
N VAL A 60 16.88 -19.37 18.62
CA VAL A 60 18.16 -18.73 18.26
C VAL A 60 18.25 -17.27 18.73
N THR A 61 17.13 -16.68 19.13
CA THR A 61 17.03 -15.30 19.63
C THR A 61 16.51 -15.29 21.07
N THR A 62 16.97 -14.32 21.86
CA THR A 62 16.48 -14.09 23.22
C THR A 62 15.21 -13.23 23.24
N ALA A 63 14.44 -13.26 24.32
CA ALA A 63 13.24 -12.42 24.46
C ALA A 63 13.56 -10.90 24.45
N ARG A 64 14.77 -10.50 24.86
CA ARG A 64 15.23 -9.10 24.77
C ARG A 64 15.50 -8.71 23.32
N GLN A 65 16.16 -9.58 22.56
CA GLN A 65 16.39 -9.37 21.12
C GLN A 65 15.06 -9.30 20.35
N ASP A 66 14.13 -10.22 20.63
CA ASP A 66 12.81 -10.23 19.99
C ASP A 66 12.07 -8.88 20.21
N ARG A 67 12.11 -8.32 21.43
CA ARG A 67 11.54 -7.01 21.75
C ARG A 67 12.26 -5.86 21.00
N HIS A 68 13.59 -5.92 20.94
CA HIS A 68 14.38 -4.91 20.23
C HIS A 68 14.07 -4.88 18.73
N LEU A 69 14.01 -6.05 18.08
CA LEU A 69 13.64 -6.18 16.66
C LEU A 69 12.28 -5.53 16.37
N VAL A 70 11.31 -5.80 17.24
CA VAL A 70 9.95 -5.27 17.10
C VAL A 70 9.94 -3.76 17.27
N HIS A 71 10.68 -3.22 18.23
CA HIS A 71 10.79 -1.78 18.44
C HIS A 71 11.49 -1.09 17.25
N GLN A 72 12.57 -1.67 16.73
CA GLN A 72 13.28 -1.16 15.56
C GLN A 72 12.36 -1.03 14.35
N HIS A 73 11.58 -2.06 14.02
CA HIS A 73 10.65 -2.02 12.89
C HIS A 73 9.40 -1.16 13.13
N GLN A 74 9.09 -0.80 14.38
CA GLN A 74 8.03 0.18 14.68
C GLN A 74 8.53 1.62 14.54
N ARG A 75 9.82 1.85 14.84
CA ARG A 75 10.49 3.15 14.64
C ARG A 75 10.73 3.42 13.16
N ASP A 76 11.27 2.42 12.45
CA ASP A 76 11.47 2.46 11.00
C ASP A 76 10.75 1.29 10.31
N PRO A 77 9.52 1.53 9.81
CA PRO A 77 8.75 0.51 9.09
C PRO A 77 9.37 0.06 7.76
N PHE A 78 10.30 0.84 7.18
CA PHE A 78 10.90 0.56 5.86
C PHE A 78 12.12 -0.36 5.94
N GLU A 79 12.67 -0.55 7.14
CA GLU A 79 13.84 -1.40 7.32
C GLU A 79 13.55 -2.84 6.89
N THR A 80 14.48 -3.41 6.12
CA THR A 80 14.29 -4.75 5.56
C THR A 80 14.69 -5.82 6.57
N ALA A 81 13.92 -6.91 6.62
CA ALA A 81 14.25 -8.03 7.51
C ALA A 81 15.60 -8.68 7.18
N ALA A 82 16.13 -8.48 5.97
CA ALA A 82 17.45 -8.96 5.57
C ALA A 82 18.57 -8.09 6.16
N ASN A 83 18.41 -6.77 6.17
CA ASN A 83 19.36 -5.86 6.82
C ASN A 83 19.39 -6.11 8.32
N THR A 84 18.23 -6.15 8.97
CA THR A 84 18.13 -6.42 10.41
C THR A 84 18.75 -7.77 10.79
N ALA A 85 18.55 -8.78 9.95
CA ALA A 85 19.13 -10.12 10.15
C ALA A 85 20.67 -10.11 10.13
N ARG A 86 21.28 -9.43 9.15
CA ARG A 86 22.74 -9.29 9.07
C ARG A 86 23.34 -8.61 10.30
N ASN A 87 22.60 -7.67 10.90
CA ASN A 87 23.05 -6.90 12.05
C ASN A 87 22.67 -7.52 13.41
N THR A 88 21.96 -8.66 13.43
CA THR A 88 21.50 -9.28 14.67
C THR A 88 22.24 -10.60 14.90
N ILE A 89 23.12 -10.63 15.89
CA ILE A 89 23.82 -11.86 16.31
C ILE A 89 22.90 -12.70 17.21
N GLY A 90 22.68 -13.96 16.83
CA GLY A 90 21.91 -14.92 17.60
C GLY A 90 22.69 -15.49 18.79
N VAL A 91 22.02 -16.36 19.56
CA VAL A 91 22.58 -17.00 20.76
C VAL A 91 23.86 -17.80 20.48
N HIS A 92 24.02 -18.32 19.26
CA HIS A 92 25.19 -19.12 18.85
C HIS A 92 26.32 -18.28 18.23
N GLY A 93 26.33 -16.96 18.43
CA GLY A 93 27.39 -16.08 17.91
C GLY A 93 27.35 -15.84 16.39
N GLN A 94 26.31 -16.32 15.71
CA GLN A 94 26.13 -16.17 14.26
C GLN A 94 24.96 -15.23 13.94
N PRO A 95 25.02 -14.47 12.83
CA PRO A 95 23.90 -13.65 12.38
C PRO A 95 22.63 -14.49 12.18
N VAL A 96 21.49 -13.96 12.62
CA VAL A 96 20.21 -14.65 12.44
C VAL A 96 19.77 -14.60 10.98
N SER A 97 19.00 -15.58 10.52
CA SER A 97 18.42 -15.52 9.18
C SER A 97 17.30 -14.47 9.09
N ALA A 98 17.10 -13.90 7.89
CA ALA A 98 15.94 -13.05 7.60
C ALA A 98 14.61 -13.75 7.90
N ARG A 99 14.52 -15.07 7.70
CA ARG A 99 13.33 -15.87 8.03
C ARG A 99 13.03 -15.85 9.53
N THR A 100 14.06 -15.87 10.38
CA THR A 100 13.92 -15.74 11.83
C THR A 100 13.31 -14.38 12.19
N VAL A 101 13.85 -13.29 11.65
CA VAL A 101 13.32 -11.93 11.88
C VAL A 101 11.85 -11.84 11.46
N ARG A 102 11.48 -12.32 10.26
CA ARG A 102 10.08 -12.32 9.79
C ARG A 102 9.15 -13.07 10.74
N ARG A 103 9.59 -14.23 11.28
CA ARG A 103 8.81 -15.01 12.26
C ARG A 103 8.62 -14.24 13.57
N ARG A 104 9.64 -13.51 14.03
CA ARG A 104 9.55 -12.68 15.26
C ARG A 104 8.60 -11.50 15.09
N LEU A 105 8.68 -10.81 13.96
CA LEU A 105 7.76 -9.72 13.62
C LEU A 105 6.33 -10.23 13.48
N GLY A 106 6.14 -11.36 12.78
CA GLY A 106 4.82 -12.00 12.62
C GLY A 106 4.19 -12.40 13.95
N GLY A 107 4.99 -12.91 14.91
CA GLY A 107 4.52 -13.21 16.26
C GLY A 107 4.04 -11.98 17.07
N GLN A 108 4.33 -10.77 16.59
CA GLN A 108 3.89 -9.50 17.18
C GLN A 108 2.93 -8.73 16.27
N ASN A 109 2.28 -9.41 15.32
CA ASN A 109 1.32 -8.85 14.37
C ASN A 109 1.90 -7.77 13.44
N LEU A 110 3.22 -7.75 13.24
CA LEU A 110 3.87 -6.93 12.21
C LEU A 110 3.91 -7.72 10.91
N VAL A 111 3.18 -7.22 9.91
CA VAL A 111 3.04 -7.89 8.61
C VAL A 111 3.67 -7.03 7.52
N ASN A 112 4.37 -7.68 6.61
CA ASN A 112 5.00 -7.05 5.47
C ASN A 112 3.96 -6.70 4.39
N ARG A 113 3.67 -5.40 4.18
CA ARG A 113 2.63 -4.90 3.28
C ARG A 113 3.14 -3.73 2.42
N ARG A 114 2.43 -3.39 1.35
CA ARG A 114 2.76 -2.19 0.57
C ARG A 114 2.36 -0.91 1.35
N PRO A 115 3.22 0.13 1.36
CA PRO A 115 2.88 1.41 1.99
C PRO A 115 1.76 2.11 1.22
N ALA A 116 1.06 3.03 1.88
CA ALA A 116 0.24 3.99 1.16
C ALA A 116 1.16 4.99 0.45
N ARG A 117 0.89 5.30 -0.81
CA ARG A 117 1.63 6.33 -1.55
C ARG A 117 0.85 7.63 -1.53
N ARG A 118 1.51 8.75 -1.23
CA ARG A 118 0.90 10.08 -1.26
C ARG A 118 1.86 11.09 -1.86
N PRO A 119 1.36 12.13 -2.55
CA PRO A 119 2.17 13.28 -2.90
C PRO A 119 2.62 14.00 -1.62
N VAL A 120 3.77 14.66 -1.69
CA VAL A 120 4.25 15.55 -0.63
C VAL A 120 3.28 16.74 -0.55
N LEU A 121 2.67 16.96 0.61
CA LEU A 121 1.80 18.10 0.88
C LEU A 121 2.38 18.90 2.04
N THR A 122 2.71 20.16 1.78
CA THR A 122 3.06 21.14 2.81
C THR A 122 1.86 21.43 3.70
N ALA A 123 2.08 22.05 4.86
CA ALA A 123 0.98 22.45 5.74
C ALA A 123 0.01 23.40 5.02
N GLN A 124 0.55 24.37 4.28
CA GLN A 124 -0.22 25.32 3.48
C GLN A 124 -1.10 24.61 2.44
N HIS A 125 -0.53 23.66 1.68
CA HIS A 125 -1.31 22.90 0.69
C HIS A 125 -2.50 22.15 1.32
N ARG A 126 -2.42 21.76 2.60
CA ARG A 126 -3.55 21.09 3.26
C ARG A 126 -4.66 22.07 3.59
N VAL A 127 -4.30 23.26 4.07
CA VAL A 127 -5.25 24.35 4.36
C VAL A 127 -5.96 24.79 3.09
N ASP A 128 -5.20 25.10 2.04
CA ASP A 128 -5.75 25.60 0.77
C ASP A 128 -6.70 24.56 0.14
N ARG A 129 -6.32 23.28 0.16
CA ARG A 129 -7.15 22.21 -0.39
C ARG A 129 -8.42 21.99 0.43
N LEU A 130 -8.36 22.14 1.76
CA LEU A 130 -9.54 22.03 2.60
C LEU A 130 -10.49 23.19 2.37
N ALA A 131 -9.97 24.42 2.34
CA ALA A 131 -10.75 25.63 2.07
C ALA A 131 -11.42 25.55 0.69
N TRP A 132 -10.67 25.15 -0.34
CA TRP A 132 -11.21 24.96 -1.69
C TRP A 132 -12.34 23.91 -1.70
N ALA A 133 -12.13 22.76 -1.05
CA ALA A 133 -13.15 21.71 -0.99
C ALA A 133 -14.42 22.17 -0.25
N GLN A 134 -14.27 22.94 0.83
CA GLN A 134 -15.39 23.51 1.57
C GLN A 134 -16.16 24.55 0.75
N GLN A 135 -15.45 25.45 0.06
CA GLN A 135 -16.06 26.47 -0.81
C GLN A 135 -16.90 25.84 -1.93
N HIS A 136 -16.46 24.70 -2.46
CA HIS A 136 -17.10 24.03 -3.60
C HIS A 136 -17.98 22.84 -3.18
N ALA A 137 -18.19 22.62 -1.88
CA ALA A 137 -18.98 21.48 -1.37
C ALA A 137 -20.46 21.54 -1.80
N HIS A 138 -20.98 22.74 -2.06
CA HIS A 138 -22.36 22.97 -2.48
C HIS A 138 -22.58 22.85 -4.00
N TRP A 139 -21.51 22.70 -4.79
CA TRP A 139 -21.59 22.64 -6.25
C TRP A 139 -22.36 21.42 -6.73
N ARG A 140 -23.31 21.64 -7.63
CA ARG A 140 -24.15 20.59 -8.22
C ARG A 140 -23.56 20.15 -9.56
N HIS A 141 -24.10 19.06 -10.11
CA HIS A 141 -23.64 18.50 -11.39
C HIS A 141 -23.50 19.56 -12.51
N ARG A 142 -24.48 20.47 -12.62
CA ARG A 142 -24.46 21.55 -13.62
C ARG A 142 -23.28 22.50 -13.47
N ASP A 143 -22.83 22.75 -12.24
CA ASP A 143 -21.70 23.62 -11.96
C ASP A 143 -20.40 22.92 -12.39
N TRP A 144 -20.28 21.62 -12.12
CA TRP A 144 -19.16 20.79 -12.58
C TRP A 144 -19.10 20.65 -14.11
N CYS A 145 -20.23 20.60 -14.82
CA CYS A 145 -20.26 20.57 -16.29
C CYS A 145 -19.65 21.81 -16.96
N ARG A 146 -19.48 22.90 -16.21
CA ARG A 146 -18.88 24.15 -16.73
C ARG A 146 -17.37 24.22 -16.50
N VAL A 147 -16.79 23.21 -15.83
CA VAL A 147 -15.36 23.18 -15.50
C VAL A 147 -14.60 22.45 -16.59
N LEU A 148 -13.65 23.15 -17.23
CA LEU A 148 -12.63 22.51 -18.06
C LEU A 148 -11.47 22.06 -17.16
N CYS A 149 -11.29 20.76 -17.03
CA CYS A 149 -10.20 20.15 -16.28
C CYS A 149 -9.02 19.93 -17.22
N SER A 150 -7.94 20.68 -17.06
CA SER A 150 -6.66 20.44 -17.75
C SER A 150 -5.64 19.80 -16.81
N ASP A 151 -4.82 18.88 -17.33
CA ASP A 151 -3.68 18.34 -16.60
C ASP A 151 -2.51 18.00 -17.55
N GLU A 152 -1.32 17.96 -16.97
CA GLU A 152 -0.12 17.47 -17.62
C GLU A 152 0.25 16.10 -17.02
N LYS A 153 0.45 15.10 -17.89
CA LYS A 153 0.80 13.74 -17.51
C LYS A 153 2.18 13.37 -18.02
N ARG A 154 3.06 13.06 -17.07
CA ARG A 154 4.33 12.37 -17.32
C ARG A 154 4.14 10.87 -17.46
N PHE A 155 4.64 10.29 -18.54
CA PHE A 155 4.79 8.85 -18.76
C PHE A 155 6.29 8.50 -18.71
N CYS A 156 6.70 7.75 -17.68
CA CYS A 156 8.09 7.31 -17.56
C CYS A 156 8.33 6.08 -18.44
N LEU A 157 9.46 6.05 -19.15
CA LEU A 157 9.86 4.93 -20.00
C LEU A 157 10.42 3.75 -19.20
N ASP A 158 11.05 4.04 -18.06
CA ASP A 158 11.48 3.04 -17.08
C ASP A 158 10.84 3.34 -15.72
N PRO A 159 9.62 2.81 -15.46
CA PRO A 159 8.98 2.97 -14.18
C PRO A 159 9.73 2.12 -13.14
N GLY A 160 10.46 2.79 -12.24
CA GLY A 160 11.17 2.10 -11.16
C GLY A 160 10.27 1.08 -10.44
N ASP A 161 10.84 -0.08 -10.11
CA ASP A 161 10.15 -1.32 -9.69
C ASP A 161 9.08 -1.13 -8.59
N GLY A 162 9.22 -0.10 -7.75
CA GLY A 162 8.16 0.32 -6.84
C GLY A 162 7.76 -0.73 -5.81
N ARG A 163 8.54 -1.82 -5.69
CA ARG A 163 8.37 -2.94 -4.75
C ARG A 163 8.83 -2.59 -3.33
N VAL A 164 8.64 -1.33 -2.93
CA VAL A 164 8.83 -0.93 -1.53
C VAL A 164 7.76 -1.60 -0.69
N ARG A 165 8.17 -2.22 0.41
CA ARG A 165 7.28 -2.81 1.40
C ARG A 165 7.68 -2.37 2.79
N ILE A 166 6.70 -2.33 3.68
CA ILE A 166 6.85 -1.89 5.06
C ILE A 166 6.32 -2.95 6.02
N TRP A 167 6.89 -2.98 7.22
CA TRP A 167 6.37 -3.74 8.35
C TRP A 167 5.37 -2.89 9.13
N ARG A 168 4.11 -3.30 9.16
CA ARG A 168 3.08 -2.59 9.93
C ARG A 168 2.05 -3.53 10.54
N ARG A 169 1.37 -3.05 11.57
CA ARG A 169 0.19 -3.70 12.12
C ARG A 169 -1.02 -3.50 11.19
N HIS A 170 -2.03 -4.34 11.38
CA HIS A 170 -3.33 -4.15 10.72
C HIS A 170 -3.93 -2.78 11.11
N GLY A 171 -4.72 -2.17 10.22
CA GLY A 171 -5.34 -0.85 10.44
C GLY A 171 -4.40 0.36 10.32
N GLN A 172 -3.08 0.22 10.48
CA GLN A 172 -2.15 1.35 10.48
C GLN A 172 -1.72 1.83 9.08
N ARG A 173 -2.50 1.59 8.02
CA ARG A 173 -2.11 1.88 6.63
C ARG A 173 -1.76 3.35 6.39
N PHE A 174 -2.50 4.26 7.02
CA PHE A 174 -2.39 5.70 6.79
C PHE A 174 -1.68 6.47 7.91
N ALA A 175 -1.02 5.77 8.83
CA ALA A 175 -0.14 6.42 9.80
C ALA A 175 1.00 7.13 9.06
N ASN A 176 1.40 8.32 9.50
CA ASN A 176 2.40 9.15 8.82
C ASN A 176 3.71 8.40 8.52
N ARG A 177 4.21 7.62 9.49
CA ARG A 177 5.40 6.76 9.33
C ARG A 177 5.27 5.63 8.30
N ASN A 178 4.05 5.25 7.92
CA ASN A 178 3.76 4.13 7.01
C ASN A 178 3.44 4.62 5.58
N ILE A 179 3.52 5.92 5.34
CA ILE A 179 3.26 6.55 4.06
C ILE A 179 4.59 6.74 3.34
N LEU A 180 4.67 6.22 2.13
CA LEU A 180 5.74 6.53 1.21
C LEU A 180 5.35 7.80 0.45
N GLN A 181 6.04 8.89 0.75
CA GLN A 181 5.99 10.06 -0.10
C GLN A 181 6.77 9.76 -1.36
N HIS A 182 6.18 10.05 -2.52
CA HIS A 182 6.80 9.74 -3.80
C HIS A 182 6.84 10.98 -4.66
N ASP A 183 8.05 11.32 -5.08
CA ASP A 183 8.30 12.33 -6.09
C ASP A 183 8.49 11.66 -7.47
N ARG A 184 7.89 12.23 -8.52
CA ARG A 184 7.79 11.57 -9.85
C ARG A 184 8.98 11.86 -10.76
N TRP A 185 9.95 12.63 -10.31
CA TRP A 185 11.05 13.13 -11.14
C TRP A 185 12.24 12.18 -11.16
N ARG A 186 12.17 11.08 -11.93
CA ARG A 186 13.33 10.24 -12.32
C ARG A 186 13.14 9.57 -13.68
N GLY A 187 14.25 9.34 -14.39
CA GLY A 187 14.32 8.60 -15.66
C GLY A 187 13.85 9.38 -16.90
N ALA A 188 14.00 8.76 -18.07
CA ALA A 188 13.46 9.29 -19.32
C ALA A 188 11.92 9.24 -19.32
N SER A 189 11.28 10.26 -19.88
CA SER A 189 9.82 10.38 -19.86
C SER A 189 9.27 11.20 -21.01
N VAL A 190 8.01 10.92 -21.36
CA VAL A 190 7.20 11.74 -22.26
C VAL A 190 6.20 12.54 -21.43
N MET A 191 6.08 13.84 -21.70
CA MET A 191 5.05 14.70 -21.11
C MET A 191 3.92 14.86 -22.12
N ILE A 192 2.68 14.67 -21.67
CA ILE A 192 1.48 14.86 -22.48
C ILE A 192 0.58 15.86 -21.75
N TRP A 193 0.11 16.87 -22.46
CA TRP A 193 -0.92 17.77 -21.96
C TRP A 193 -2.29 17.34 -22.48
N GLY A 194 -3.34 17.50 -21.67
CA GLY A 194 -4.70 17.27 -22.11
C GLY A 194 -5.73 18.00 -21.26
N ALA A 195 -6.92 18.20 -21.83
CA ALA A 195 -8.05 18.77 -21.13
C ALA A 195 -9.34 17.96 -21.39
N ILE A 196 -10.20 17.91 -20.38
CA ILE A 196 -11.50 17.23 -20.41
C ILE A 196 -12.57 18.11 -19.79
N VAL A 197 -13.80 18.04 -20.32
CA VAL A 197 -14.98 18.73 -19.77
C VAL A 197 -16.12 17.72 -19.66
N ALA A 198 -16.95 17.84 -18.62
CA ALA A 198 -18.14 17.01 -18.47
C ALA A 198 -19.28 17.57 -19.32
N ILE A 199 -19.73 16.80 -20.31
CA ILE A 199 -20.84 17.18 -21.19
C ILE A 199 -22.14 16.65 -20.57
N SER A 200 -23.13 17.52 -20.34
CA SER A 200 -24.47 17.07 -19.94
C SER A 200 -25.27 16.69 -21.18
N GLU A 201 -25.54 15.40 -21.39
CA GLU A 201 -26.47 14.92 -22.41
C GLU A 201 -27.91 15.21 -21.98
N TRP A 202 -28.59 16.10 -22.70
CA TRP A 202 -30.06 16.11 -22.78
C TRP A 202 -30.42 15.86 -24.25
N GLY A 203 -30.65 14.59 -24.60
CA GLY A 203 -31.09 14.17 -25.93
C GLY A 203 -30.60 12.76 -26.28
N LEU A 204 -31.47 11.76 -26.05
CA LEU A 204 -31.39 10.35 -26.45
C LEU A 204 -30.29 9.95 -27.45
N SER A 205 -29.24 9.28 -26.96
CA SER A 205 -28.78 7.97 -27.48
C SER A 205 -27.69 7.41 -26.57
N SER A 206 -27.95 6.25 -25.97
CA SER A 206 -27.02 5.27 -25.39
C SER A 206 -25.65 5.79 -24.87
N PHE A 207 -25.48 5.68 -23.54
CA PHE A 207 -24.21 5.73 -22.82
C PHE A 207 -23.03 5.15 -23.64
N ARG A 208 -22.14 6.02 -24.10
CA ARG A 208 -20.72 5.71 -24.30
C ARG A 208 -19.93 6.83 -23.62
N THR A 209 -19.14 6.49 -22.61
CA THR A 209 -18.08 7.35 -22.08
C THR A 209 -17.12 7.70 -23.21
N SER A 210 -17.41 8.81 -23.89
CA SER A 210 -16.64 9.34 -25.00
C SER A 210 -16.01 10.64 -24.50
N ALA A 211 -14.79 10.55 -23.99
CA ALA A 211 -13.93 11.72 -23.87
C ALA A 211 -13.62 12.22 -25.29
N LYS A 212 -14.35 13.24 -25.76
CA LYS A 212 -14.02 13.91 -27.04
C LYS A 212 -12.92 14.92 -26.76
N ALA A 213 -11.72 14.66 -27.28
CA ALA A 213 -10.61 15.62 -27.28
C ALA A 213 -10.91 16.72 -28.30
N VAL A 214 -10.94 17.98 -27.87
CA VAL A 214 -11.14 19.18 -28.72
C VAL A 214 -9.77 19.85 -28.91
N GLY A 215 -9.37 20.10 -30.16
CA GLY A 215 -8.06 20.62 -30.56
C GLY A 215 -7.80 22.11 -30.23
N MET A 216 -6.52 22.52 -30.27
CA MET A 216 -6.05 23.89 -29.99
C MET A 216 -5.15 24.45 -31.12
N VAL A 217 -5.17 25.78 -31.25
CA VAL A 217 -4.39 26.64 -32.16
C VAL A 217 -2.87 26.54 -31.91
N SER A 218 -2.12 26.46 -33.00
CA SER A 218 -0.64 26.49 -33.06
C SER A 218 -0.08 27.81 -32.53
N MET A 219 0.89 27.74 -31.61
CA MET A 219 1.72 28.88 -31.22
C MET A 219 3.19 28.48 -31.38
N GLN A 220 3.75 28.79 -32.55
CA GLN A 220 5.16 28.57 -32.85
C GLN A 220 6.03 29.54 -32.03
N SER A 221 7.10 28.98 -31.48
CA SER A 221 8.28 29.66 -30.90
C SER A 221 8.04 30.82 -29.93
N ALA A 222 8.00 30.52 -28.62
CA ALA A 222 8.41 31.49 -27.61
C ALA A 222 9.19 30.77 -26.50
N THR A 223 10.50 31.00 -26.50
CA THR A 223 11.40 30.71 -25.39
C THR A 223 10.94 31.53 -24.18
N SER A 224 10.80 30.89 -23.00
CA SER A 224 10.37 31.45 -21.71
C SER A 224 8.86 31.43 -21.42
N ILE A 225 8.47 30.52 -20.52
CA ILE A 225 7.10 30.32 -20.00
C ILE A 225 6.55 31.55 -19.21
N LYS A 226 7.37 32.57 -18.93
CA LYS A 226 6.95 33.76 -18.17
C LYS A 226 6.26 34.85 -19.01
N SER A 227 6.31 34.80 -20.35
CA SER A 227 5.78 35.86 -21.21
C SER A 227 4.39 35.60 -21.82
N CYS A 228 3.78 34.42 -21.63
CA CYS A 228 2.51 34.06 -22.27
C CYS A 228 1.23 34.48 -21.50
N VAL A 229 1.36 35.04 -20.29
CA VAL A 229 0.19 35.48 -19.49
C VAL A 229 -0.55 36.70 -20.08
N PRO A 230 0.08 37.69 -20.74
CA PRO A 230 -0.65 38.89 -21.20
C PRO A 230 -1.40 38.69 -22.53
N MET A 231 -0.99 37.75 -23.39
CA MET A 231 -1.55 37.65 -24.75
C MET A 231 -2.96 37.03 -24.79
N TRP A 232 -3.33 36.27 -23.75
CA TRP A 232 -4.69 35.72 -23.60
C TRP A 232 -5.73 36.74 -23.13
N PHE A 233 -5.32 37.92 -22.65
CA PHE A 233 -6.25 38.94 -22.16
C PHE A 233 -7.02 39.65 -23.28
N HIS A 234 -6.58 39.59 -24.54
CA HIS A 234 -7.27 40.25 -25.66
C HIS A 234 -8.32 39.41 -26.39
N LEU A 235 -8.37 38.09 -26.18
CA LEU A 235 -9.44 37.23 -26.72
C LEU A 235 -10.60 36.95 -25.74
N SER A 236 -10.58 37.60 -24.56
CA SER A 236 -11.53 37.37 -23.47
C SER A 236 -12.60 38.47 -23.37
N ARG A 237 -13.26 38.82 -24.48
CA ARG A 237 -14.54 39.55 -24.47
C ARG A 237 -15.64 38.65 -25.02
N GLY A 238 -15.98 37.61 -24.26
CA GLY A 238 -17.09 36.71 -24.57
C GLY A 238 -17.20 35.52 -23.62
N ASN A 239 -18.13 35.60 -22.66
CA ASN A 239 -18.86 34.53 -21.97
C ASN A 239 -18.14 33.32 -21.32
N GLY A 240 -18.05 33.37 -19.98
CA GLY A 240 -18.68 32.36 -19.10
C GLY A 240 -18.05 30.97 -18.90
N THR A 241 -16.78 30.74 -19.24
CA THR A 241 -16.08 29.47 -18.97
C THR A 241 -15.12 29.58 -17.79
N ALA A 242 -15.20 28.64 -16.84
CA ALA A 242 -14.31 28.58 -15.70
C ALA A 242 -13.16 27.61 -15.97
N PHE A 243 -11.93 28.12 -15.90
CA PHE A 243 -10.70 27.38 -16.22
C PHE A 243 -10.06 26.83 -14.94
N SER A 244 -9.60 25.58 -14.97
CA SER A 244 -8.78 25.00 -13.90
C SER A 244 -7.49 24.43 -14.47
N SER A 245 -6.36 25.07 -14.13
CA SER A 245 -5.02 24.53 -14.32
C SER A 245 -4.31 24.42 -12.96
N LYS A 246 -3.33 23.51 -12.86
CA LYS A 246 -2.47 23.44 -11.68
C LYS A 246 -1.43 24.54 -11.75
N THR A 247 -1.66 25.65 -11.05
CA THR A 247 -0.56 26.36 -10.40
C THR A 247 -0.50 25.86 -8.97
N MET A 248 0.58 25.21 -8.55
CA MET A 248 0.79 24.97 -7.12
C MET A 248 0.81 26.35 -6.42
N PRO A 249 0.00 26.64 -5.37
CA PRO A 249 -0.83 25.75 -4.56
C PRO A 249 -2.33 26.10 -4.54
N VAL A 250 -2.97 26.50 -5.63
CA VAL A 250 -4.44 26.60 -5.70
C VAL A 250 -4.87 26.35 -7.14
N PRO A 251 -5.84 25.46 -7.45
CA PRO A 251 -6.53 25.56 -8.73
C PRO A 251 -7.29 26.88 -8.73
N ILE A 252 -6.72 27.91 -9.34
CA ILE A 252 -7.39 29.19 -9.55
C ILE A 252 -8.48 28.93 -10.60
N LEU A 253 -9.72 28.75 -10.13
CA LEU A 253 -10.91 28.87 -10.95
C LEU A 253 -11.24 30.35 -11.06
N HIS A 254 -10.87 30.97 -12.19
CA HIS A 254 -11.42 32.28 -12.55
C HIS A 254 -12.89 32.08 -12.97
N VAL A 255 -13.82 32.61 -12.18
CA VAL A 255 -15.24 32.73 -12.52
C VAL A 255 -15.50 34.20 -12.86
N LEU A 256 -15.63 34.53 -14.14
CA LEU A 256 -16.05 35.86 -14.59
C LEU A 256 -17.58 35.96 -14.71
N PRO A 257 -18.19 37.12 -14.44
CA PRO A 257 -19.63 37.26 -14.28
C PRO A 257 -20.42 37.15 -15.61
N ARG A 258 -21.69 36.76 -15.46
CA ARG A 258 -22.67 36.47 -16.54
C ARG A 258 -23.04 37.70 -17.36
N SER A 259 -23.00 37.57 -18.70
CA SER A 259 -23.98 38.22 -19.57
C SER A 259 -23.91 37.73 -21.04
N SER A 260 -25.04 37.15 -21.48
CA SER A 260 -25.58 37.16 -22.86
C SER A 260 -25.33 35.96 -23.78
N CYS A 261 -26.44 35.36 -24.21
CA CYS A 261 -26.66 34.37 -25.26
C CYS A 261 -25.86 34.58 -26.57
N VAL A 262 -25.30 33.50 -27.14
CA VAL A 262 -25.03 33.38 -28.59
C VAL A 262 -25.29 31.94 -29.04
N THR A 263 -26.22 31.81 -29.98
CA THR A 263 -26.58 30.62 -30.76
C THR A 263 -25.56 30.45 -31.88
N THR A 264 -24.93 29.28 -32.05
CA THR A 264 -24.37 28.91 -33.36
C THR A 264 -24.32 27.40 -33.53
N THR A 265 -24.93 26.98 -34.63
CA THR A 265 -25.13 25.65 -35.18
C THR A 265 -23.86 25.01 -35.77
N SER A 266 -23.87 23.68 -35.79
CA SER A 266 -23.25 22.80 -36.79
C SER A 266 -21.76 22.40 -36.65
N THR A 267 -21.61 21.12 -36.28
CA THR A 267 -20.70 20.06 -36.79
C THR A 267 -19.17 20.20 -36.80
N SER A 268 -18.56 19.18 -36.18
CA SER A 268 -17.25 18.57 -36.46
C SER A 268 -16.02 19.24 -35.86
N PHE A 269 -15.44 18.63 -34.81
CA PHE A 269 -14.11 18.99 -34.29
C PHE A 269 -13.19 17.77 -34.19
N LEU A 270 -12.02 17.91 -34.82
CA LEU A 270 -10.91 16.98 -34.97
C LEU A 270 -9.96 17.01 -33.75
N ILE A 271 -9.25 15.90 -33.52
CA ILE A 271 -8.23 15.70 -32.47
C ILE A 271 -6.85 16.16 -33.00
N LEU A 272 -6.07 16.89 -32.18
CA LEU A 272 -4.64 17.13 -32.41
C LEU A 272 -3.84 16.73 -31.16
N LEU A 273 -2.80 15.91 -31.36
CA LEU A 273 -1.80 15.49 -30.37
C LEU A 273 -0.52 16.29 -30.59
N ASP A 274 -0.02 16.99 -29.57
CA ASP A 274 1.35 17.54 -29.58
C ASP A 274 2.25 16.65 -28.72
N LEU A 275 3.23 15.99 -29.35
CA LEU A 275 4.19 15.08 -28.72
C LEU A 275 5.51 15.83 -28.56
N ARG A 276 5.77 16.36 -27.36
CA ARG A 276 7.08 16.94 -27.03
C ARG A 276 7.95 15.90 -26.34
N ILE A 277 8.90 15.35 -27.08
CA ILE A 277 9.95 14.47 -26.54
C ILE A 277 10.99 15.35 -25.85
N SER A 278 11.15 15.21 -24.53
CA SER A 278 12.21 15.88 -23.77
C SER A 278 13.25 14.85 -23.35
N THR A 279 14.43 14.88 -23.98
CA THR A 279 15.61 14.15 -23.55
C THR A 279 16.49 15.08 -22.71
N GLN A 280 16.48 14.93 -21.39
CA GLN A 280 17.55 15.51 -20.56
C GLN A 280 18.63 14.45 -20.38
N SER A 281 19.74 14.61 -21.10
CA SER A 281 21.00 13.92 -20.84
C SER A 281 21.66 14.57 -19.62
N ASN A 282 21.67 13.88 -18.48
CA ASN A 282 22.55 14.27 -17.38
C ASN A 282 23.97 13.79 -17.71
N THR A 283 24.82 14.71 -18.16
CA THR A 283 26.27 14.54 -18.07
C THR A 283 26.67 14.64 -16.60
N PHE A 284 27.05 13.51 -16.00
CA PHE A 284 27.79 13.50 -14.74
C PHE A 284 29.24 13.80 -15.06
N GLY A 285 29.73 14.98 -14.67
CA GLY A 285 31.15 15.25 -14.53
C GLY A 285 31.73 14.38 -13.40
N THR A 286 32.88 13.80 -13.69
CA THR A 286 33.73 12.96 -12.82
C THR A 286 34.15 13.67 -11.54
#